data_AF-A0A066WYK1-F1
#
_entry.id   AF-A0A066WYK1-F1
#
_cell.length_a   1.000
_cell.length_b   1.000
_cell.length_c   1.000
_cell.angle_alpha   90.00
_cell.angle_beta   90.00
_cell.angle_gamma   90.00
#
_symmetry.space_group_name_H-M   'P 1'
#
loop_
_entity.id
_entity.type
_entity.pdbx_description
1 polymer ?
#
loop_
_entity_poly.entity_id
_entity_poly.type
_entity_poly.pdbx_seq_one_letter_code
_entity_poly.pdbx_strand_id
1 'polypeptide(L)'
;MHYIRLLRAPKLTFEKGRKHPWSLNVVLTVTTDLGDSFLNPDDHEPVKLKVSAGWEQLSKGAKGDSMFMAAEKVLSWTPGMRVLKADIPAQYLTTSSLPNSGLGPLRVHIRASGIQSAEKAIDVVFAGFQGDCGKIVPVWADVQTPDHSEAPTTCVRRLAHGDRDSEPFIEIEEDIGESIARHIWDAGMMAISRVWLVNDRDAINAAKHPWHMKRLHGLLFGGEPLNILELGCGVGILGNGLAQIMTREEPEGKSSILMTDLPEAEQRARANIARLAAAGTASIRPEYEDLDWDDGRKGELGPLVSARAWDLIVMSDCTYNVDVLPSLINTWTAVHVHNISRSGPRSSPVRTYVYVAWKKRHPDENEFWDLVDDAGWVLREEDAVDLPVLGGETEKIFSYLFETRSQRYERVAATATWKCLDRAGAKPRSSGTSKDGPDGVFNASETRALGMPEFVTGLDTAILAVVMKVQQQACPGSKSSSRPPRLRPLATLLASIEHAYLQLIDTFGNPENRKKKNMQHQAFTGRLRPEYSILALTGII
;
A
#
# COMPACT_ATOMS: atom_id res chain seq x y z
N MET A 1 -0.73 -10.17 4.90
CA MET A 1 0.24 -9.41 5.74
C MET A 1 -0.50 -8.42 6.63
N HIS A 2 0.10 -7.99 7.75
CA HIS A 2 -0.45 -6.95 8.62
C HIS A 2 0.60 -5.89 8.95
N TYR A 3 0.15 -4.72 9.41
CA TYR A 3 0.97 -3.55 9.70
C TYR A 3 0.62 -3.02 11.09
N ILE A 4 1.64 -2.75 11.90
CA ILE A 4 1.42 -1.95 13.11
C ILE A 4 1.28 -0.49 12.66
N ARG A 5 0.12 0.12 12.93
CA ARG A 5 -0.16 1.53 12.62
C ARG A 5 -0.32 2.33 13.89
N LEU A 6 0.38 3.46 13.98
CA LEU A 6 0.20 4.40 15.07
C LEU A 6 -1.01 5.28 14.77
N LEU A 7 -1.94 5.37 15.73
CA LEU A 7 -3.13 6.22 15.59
C LEU A 7 -2.86 7.66 16.04
N ARG A 8 -1.72 7.89 16.69
CA ARG A 8 -1.15 9.19 17.04
C ARG A 8 0.33 9.03 17.36
N ALA A 9 1.06 10.14 17.38
CA ALA A 9 2.44 10.16 17.83
C ALA A 9 2.58 9.51 19.22
N PRO A 10 3.58 8.62 19.42
CA PRO A 10 3.97 8.16 20.74
C PRO A 10 4.38 9.36 21.59
N LYS A 11 3.99 9.39 22.86
CA LYS A 11 4.19 10.56 23.73
C LYS A 11 4.87 10.17 25.03
N LEU A 12 5.93 10.89 25.39
CA LEU A 12 6.58 10.76 26.69
C LEU A 12 6.04 11.83 27.66
N THR A 13 5.58 11.41 28.82
CA THR A 13 5.07 12.28 29.88
C THR A 13 5.85 12.12 31.18
N PHE A 14 5.97 13.21 31.94
CA PHE A 14 6.64 13.23 33.24
C PHE A 14 5.65 13.49 34.37
N GLU A 15 5.69 12.66 35.41
CA GLU A 15 4.92 12.80 36.64
C GLU A 15 5.82 12.67 37.87
N LYS A 16 5.94 13.77 38.62
CA LYS A 16 6.74 13.81 39.84
C LYS A 16 6.13 12.91 40.92
N GLY A 17 6.98 12.15 41.62
CA GLY A 17 6.57 11.34 42.78
C GLY A 17 6.15 9.90 42.47
N ARG A 18 6.16 9.48 41.20
CA ARG A 18 6.02 8.06 40.82
C ARG A 18 7.35 7.31 40.91
N LYS A 19 7.31 5.99 41.15
CA LYS A 19 8.49 5.10 41.12
C LYS A 19 9.27 5.20 39.81
N HIS A 20 8.54 5.28 38.70
CA HIS A 20 9.05 5.62 37.38
C HIS A 20 8.39 6.93 36.96
N PRO A 21 9.10 8.07 37.02
CA PRO A 21 8.50 9.37 36.80
C PRO A 21 8.19 9.64 35.33
N TRP A 22 8.82 8.91 34.42
CA TRP A 22 8.56 8.98 32.98
C TRP A 22 7.64 7.84 32.53
N SER A 23 6.70 8.15 31.66
CA SER A 23 5.82 7.18 31.00
C SER A 23 5.74 7.45 29.50
N LEU A 24 5.86 6.39 28.70
CA LEU A 24 5.62 6.36 27.27
C LEU A 24 4.18 5.91 27.00
N ASN A 25 3.40 6.81 26.42
CA ASN A 25 2.08 6.52 25.90
C ASN A 25 2.14 6.12 24.43
N VAL A 26 1.54 4.97 24.10
CA VAL A 26 1.41 4.47 22.73
C VAL A 26 -0.05 4.13 22.44
N VAL A 27 -0.52 4.49 21.24
CA VAL A 27 -1.84 4.10 20.73
C VAL A 27 -1.67 3.58 19.31
N LEU A 28 -1.97 2.31 19.12
CA LEU A 28 -1.76 1.62 17.85
C LEU A 28 -2.95 0.74 17.46
N THR A 29 -2.97 0.36 16.20
CA THR A 29 -3.77 -0.74 15.67
C THR A 29 -2.88 -1.69 14.86
N VAL A 30 -3.38 -2.88 14.58
CA VAL A 30 -2.73 -3.84 13.68
C VAL A 30 -3.73 -4.25 12.62
N THR A 31 -3.47 -3.87 11.37
CA THR A 31 -4.43 -4.00 10.26
C THR A 31 -3.74 -4.46 8.99
N THR A 32 -4.51 -4.86 7.99
CA THR A 32 -4.06 -4.98 6.59
C THR A 32 -3.56 -3.63 6.05
N ASP A 33 -2.94 -3.64 4.88
CA ASP A 33 -2.45 -2.44 4.17
C ASP A 33 -3.55 -1.46 3.75
N LEU A 34 -4.80 -1.92 3.55
CA LEU A 34 -5.95 -1.03 3.36
C LEU A 34 -6.53 -0.49 4.67
N GLY A 35 -6.20 -1.11 5.81
CA GLY A 35 -6.91 -0.83 7.06
C GLY A 35 -8.35 -1.34 7.10
N ASP A 36 -8.74 -2.16 6.12
CA ASP A 36 -10.09 -2.72 5.97
C ASP A 36 -10.36 -3.90 6.92
N SER A 37 -9.31 -4.56 7.39
CA SER A 37 -9.40 -5.66 8.36
C SER A 37 -8.38 -5.51 9.49
N PHE A 38 -8.83 -5.75 10.73
CA PHE A 38 -7.97 -5.83 11.90
C PHE A 38 -7.38 -7.24 12.05
N LEU A 39 -6.17 -7.33 12.58
CA LEU A 39 -5.55 -8.60 12.93
C LEU A 39 -6.45 -9.38 13.90
N ASN A 40 -6.82 -10.59 13.51
CA ASN A 40 -7.62 -11.49 14.34
C ASN A 40 -6.94 -12.86 14.44
N PRO A 41 -5.98 -13.05 15.38
CA PRO A 41 -5.14 -14.25 15.40
C PRO A 41 -5.93 -15.56 15.43
N ASP A 42 -5.46 -16.55 14.67
CA ASP A 42 -5.97 -17.92 14.70
C ASP A 42 -5.81 -18.54 16.10
N ASP A 43 -6.64 -19.54 16.40
CA ASP A 43 -6.60 -20.34 17.64
C ASP A 43 -6.78 -19.56 18.96
N HIS A 44 -7.25 -18.31 18.89
CA HIS A 44 -7.39 -17.40 20.04
C HIS A 44 -6.08 -17.09 20.78
N GLU A 45 -4.91 -17.40 20.20
CA GLU A 45 -3.64 -17.10 20.84
C GLU A 45 -3.24 -15.63 20.68
N PRO A 46 -2.88 -14.92 21.78
CA PRO A 46 -2.48 -13.53 21.67
C PRO A 46 -1.15 -13.35 20.93
N VAL A 47 -1.13 -12.43 19.97
CA VAL A 47 0.11 -11.98 19.33
C VAL A 47 0.86 -11.05 20.28
N LYS A 48 2.15 -11.35 20.52
CA LYS A 48 3.01 -10.55 21.42
C LYS A 48 3.67 -9.42 20.64
N LEU A 49 3.38 -8.19 21.01
CA LEU A 49 4.01 -6.98 20.44
C LEU A 49 5.10 -6.46 21.37
N LYS A 50 6.35 -6.46 20.92
CA LYS A 50 7.47 -5.88 21.66
C LYS A 50 7.57 -4.39 21.35
N VAL A 51 7.48 -3.56 22.38
CA VAL A 51 7.71 -2.12 22.33
C VAL A 51 9.05 -1.82 22.98
N SER A 52 9.95 -1.21 22.22
CA SER A 52 11.26 -0.74 22.67
C SER A 52 11.35 0.75 22.37
N ALA A 53 11.67 1.59 23.35
CA ALA A 53 11.94 3.00 23.13
C ALA A 53 13.31 3.38 23.65
N GLY A 54 14.02 4.21 22.90
CA GLY A 54 15.39 4.60 23.18
C GLY A 54 16.00 5.47 22.08
N TRP A 55 17.29 5.75 22.22
CA TRP A 55 18.06 6.53 21.25
C TRP A 55 18.96 5.59 20.44
N GLU A 56 18.93 5.71 19.11
CA GLU A 56 19.80 4.91 18.25
C GLU A 56 21.27 5.24 18.49
N GLN A 57 22.10 4.23 18.75
CA GLN A 57 23.53 4.40 18.92
C GLN A 57 24.25 4.24 17.57
N LEU A 58 24.77 5.35 17.04
CA LEU A 58 25.69 5.36 15.90
C LEU A 58 27.09 4.86 16.32
N SER A 59 27.22 3.59 16.70
CA SER A 59 28.54 3.03 17.00
C SER A 59 29.14 2.38 15.75
N LYS A 60 30.33 2.85 15.36
CA LYS A 60 31.16 2.20 14.35
C LYS A 60 31.53 0.80 14.85
N GLY A 61 30.75 -0.20 14.46
CA GLY A 61 31.04 -1.62 14.69
C GLY A 61 30.23 -2.34 15.78
N ALA A 62 29.13 -1.78 16.30
CA ALA A 62 28.20 -2.59 17.11
C ALA A 62 27.25 -3.39 16.20
N LYS A 63 26.98 -4.62 16.64
CA LYS A 63 26.06 -5.56 16.02
C LYS A 63 24.61 -5.18 16.34
N GLY A 64 23.82 -4.97 15.30
CA GLY A 64 22.36 -4.74 15.38
C GLY A 64 21.93 -3.36 15.89
N ASP A 65 20.62 -3.11 15.83
CA ASP A 65 19.92 -1.93 16.33
C ASP A 65 20.13 -1.74 17.85
N SER A 66 21.29 -1.22 18.25
CA SER A 66 21.58 -0.91 19.66
C SER A 66 20.95 0.43 20.01
N MET A 67 19.83 0.37 20.75
CA MET A 67 19.26 1.55 21.39
C MET A 67 19.83 1.75 22.80
N PHE A 68 20.15 3.00 23.15
CA PHE A 68 20.18 3.38 24.56
C PHE A 68 18.74 3.41 25.08
N MET A 69 18.35 2.40 25.85
CA MET A 69 16.95 2.14 26.20
C MET A 69 16.40 3.17 27.20
N ALA A 70 15.21 3.68 26.92
CA ALA A 70 14.36 4.45 27.83
C ALA A 70 13.25 3.58 28.43
N ALA A 71 12.60 2.74 27.60
CA ALA A 71 11.48 1.90 27.97
C ALA A 71 11.46 0.59 27.18
N GLU A 72 11.03 -0.51 27.80
CA GLU A 72 10.76 -1.77 27.11
C GLU A 72 9.54 -2.46 27.71
N LYS A 73 8.63 -2.95 26.86
CA LYS A 73 7.46 -3.72 27.29
C LYS A 73 6.98 -4.66 26.19
N VAL A 74 6.54 -5.85 26.60
CA VAL A 74 5.75 -6.74 25.73
C VAL A 74 4.27 -6.52 26.02
N LEU A 75 3.51 -6.24 24.97
CA LEU A 75 2.06 -6.07 24.95
C LEU A 75 1.43 -7.29 24.27
N SER A 76 0.15 -7.52 24.52
CA SER A 76 -0.61 -8.63 23.91
C SER A 76 -1.74 -8.07 23.06
N TRP A 77 -1.74 -8.44 21.79
CA TRP A 77 -2.85 -8.24 20.86
C TRP A 77 -3.73 -9.49 20.88
N THR A 78 -5.00 -9.33 21.20
CA THR A 78 -5.96 -10.44 21.35
C THR A 78 -7.06 -10.35 20.29
N PRO A 79 -7.71 -11.48 19.94
CA PRO A 79 -8.83 -11.49 19.00
C PRO A 79 -9.90 -10.42 19.33
N GLY A 80 -10.42 -9.77 18.29
CA GLY A 80 -11.43 -8.71 18.41
C GLY A 80 -10.90 -7.32 18.82
N MET A 81 -9.61 -7.17 19.09
CA MET A 81 -9.02 -5.85 19.31
C MET A 81 -9.04 -5.02 18.02
N ARG A 82 -9.39 -3.74 18.16
CA ARG A 82 -9.28 -2.74 17.08
C ARG A 82 -8.22 -1.68 17.39
N VAL A 83 -7.98 -1.46 18.67
CA VAL A 83 -7.04 -0.45 19.18
C VAL A 83 -6.36 -1.00 20.42
N LEU A 84 -5.05 -0.80 20.52
CA LEU A 84 -4.27 -1.06 21.72
C LEU A 84 -3.73 0.27 22.26
N LYS A 85 -4.10 0.59 23.49
CA LYS A 85 -3.59 1.75 24.25
C LYS A 85 -2.70 1.24 25.37
N ALA A 86 -1.46 1.74 25.44
CA ALA A 86 -0.52 1.36 26.47
C ALA A 86 0.11 2.60 27.13
N ASP A 87 0.24 2.53 28.46
CA ASP A 87 1.04 3.42 29.30
C ASP A 87 2.21 2.58 29.82
N ILE A 88 3.40 2.85 29.29
CA ILE A 88 4.61 2.06 29.53
C ILE A 88 5.55 2.88 30.39
N PRO A 89 5.85 2.46 31.63
CA PRO A 89 6.86 3.13 32.45
C PRO A 89 8.19 3.18 31.69
N ALA A 90 8.83 4.33 31.58
CA ALA A 90 10.18 4.42 31.02
C ALA A 90 11.20 4.03 32.09
N GLN A 91 11.30 2.71 32.34
CA GLN A 91 11.97 2.16 33.51
C GLN A 91 13.47 2.47 33.59
N TYR A 92 14.07 2.88 32.48
CA TYR A 92 15.49 3.22 32.38
C TYR A 92 15.77 4.72 32.51
N LEU A 93 14.72 5.56 32.59
CA LEU A 93 14.84 7.00 32.84
C LEU A 93 14.62 7.31 34.33
N THR A 94 15.72 7.48 35.07
CA THR A 94 15.68 7.72 36.52
C THR A 94 15.77 9.19 36.91
N THR A 95 16.21 10.06 36.00
CA THR A 95 16.41 11.50 36.24
C THR A 95 15.22 12.32 35.78
N SER A 96 15.03 13.51 36.35
CA SER A 96 13.95 14.44 35.94
C SER A 96 14.21 15.14 34.61
N SER A 97 15.45 15.08 34.10
CA SER A 97 15.84 15.58 32.78
C SER A 97 16.06 14.39 31.84
N LEU A 98 15.68 14.57 30.56
CA LEU A 98 16.05 13.64 29.51
C LEU A 98 17.57 13.70 29.24
N PRO A 99 18.18 12.61 28.77
CA PRO A 99 19.57 12.61 28.31
C PRO A 99 19.79 13.73 27.28
N ASN A 100 20.90 14.47 27.42
CA ASN A 100 21.17 15.63 26.57
C ASN A 100 21.33 15.26 25.08
N SER A 101 21.02 16.28 24.26
CA SER A 101 20.91 16.45 22.80
C SER A 101 21.90 15.79 21.84
N GLY A 102 22.90 15.02 22.32
CA GLY A 102 23.88 14.35 21.45
C GLY A 102 23.45 12.99 20.89
N LEU A 103 22.34 12.42 21.40
CA LEU A 103 21.88 11.07 21.06
C LEU A 103 20.83 11.03 19.94
N GLY A 104 20.46 12.18 19.37
CA GLY A 104 19.37 12.27 18.39
C GLY A 104 17.97 12.22 19.03
N PRO A 105 16.90 12.02 18.23
CA PRO A 105 15.54 11.94 18.75
C PRO A 105 15.32 10.64 19.54
N LEU A 106 14.46 10.71 20.56
CA LEU A 106 13.94 9.50 21.21
C LEU A 106 13.00 8.80 20.24
N ARG A 107 13.21 7.51 19.99
CA ARG A 107 12.40 6.71 19.07
C ARG A 107 11.72 5.55 19.78
N VAL A 108 10.60 5.11 19.22
CA VAL A 108 9.97 3.83 19.54
C VAL A 108 10.07 2.90 18.34
N HIS A 109 10.38 1.64 18.61
CA HIS A 109 10.29 0.52 17.68
C HIS A 109 9.24 -0.46 18.24
N ILE A 110 8.21 -0.73 17.44
CA ILE A 110 7.16 -1.69 17.78
C ILE A 110 7.14 -2.79 16.72
N ARG A 111 7.22 -4.03 17.18
CA ARG A 111 7.27 -5.20 16.30
C ARG A 111 6.57 -6.40 16.93
N ALA A 112 6.22 -7.38 16.10
CA ALA A 112 5.80 -8.68 16.60
C ALA A 112 6.98 -9.44 17.21
N SER A 113 6.69 -10.38 18.11
CA SER A 113 7.70 -11.24 18.72
C SER A 113 7.91 -12.50 17.88
N GLY A 114 9.15 -12.94 17.76
CA GLY A 114 9.48 -14.19 17.06
C GLY A 114 9.22 -14.13 15.56
N ILE A 115 8.76 -15.25 15.00
CA ILE A 115 8.65 -15.47 13.55
C ILE A 115 7.58 -14.62 12.85
N GLN A 116 6.68 -13.98 13.60
CA GLN A 116 5.60 -13.16 13.04
C GLN A 116 6.05 -11.76 12.61
N SER A 117 7.27 -11.34 12.95
CA SER A 117 7.78 -10.02 12.59
C SER A 117 8.40 -10.02 11.19
N ALA A 118 8.07 -9.04 10.35
CA ALA A 118 8.73 -8.82 9.06
C ALA A 118 9.81 -7.73 9.18
N GLU A 119 10.98 -8.09 9.70
CA GLU A 119 12.12 -7.14 9.87
C GLU A 119 13.03 -7.13 8.64
N LYS A 120 12.99 -8.18 7.81
CA LYS A 120 13.86 -8.41 6.65
C LYS A 120 13.05 -8.71 5.39
N ALA A 121 13.63 -8.42 4.22
CA ALA A 121 13.01 -8.77 2.93
C ALA A 121 12.74 -10.28 2.80
N ILE A 122 13.63 -11.11 3.37
CA ILE A 122 13.42 -12.56 3.41
C ILE A 122 12.20 -12.96 4.26
N ASP A 123 11.90 -12.23 5.34
CA ASP A 123 10.71 -12.49 6.16
C ASP A 123 9.43 -12.24 5.35
N VAL A 124 9.44 -11.23 4.48
CA VAL A 124 8.33 -10.87 3.59
C VAL A 124 8.18 -11.92 2.49
N VAL A 125 9.25 -12.27 1.78
CA VAL A 125 9.20 -13.18 0.62
C VAL A 125 8.81 -14.60 1.02
N PHE A 126 9.28 -15.06 2.18
CA PHE A 126 9.03 -16.42 2.66
C PHE A 126 7.82 -16.55 3.57
N ALA A 127 7.05 -15.49 3.78
CA ALA A 127 5.79 -15.57 4.51
C ALA A 127 4.91 -16.68 3.91
N GLY A 128 4.50 -17.65 4.73
CA GLY A 128 3.66 -18.79 4.28
C GLY A 128 4.39 -19.98 3.68
N PHE A 129 5.68 -19.82 3.36
CA PHE A 129 6.44 -20.88 2.73
C PHE A 129 6.66 -22.04 3.72
N GLN A 130 6.40 -23.27 3.28
CA GLN A 130 6.56 -24.49 4.10
C GLN A 130 5.83 -24.45 5.47
N GLY A 131 4.67 -23.80 5.53
CA GLY A 131 3.88 -23.69 6.76
C GLY A 131 4.33 -22.58 7.71
N ASP A 132 5.16 -21.64 7.25
CA ASP A 132 5.38 -20.37 7.95
C ASP A 132 4.06 -19.57 8.04
N CYS A 133 4.02 -18.62 8.96
CA CYS A 133 2.85 -17.79 9.23
C CYS A 133 2.88 -16.47 8.45
N GLY A 134 1.73 -15.80 8.38
CA GLY A 134 1.68 -14.40 7.93
C GLY A 134 2.53 -13.50 8.84
N LYS A 135 2.99 -12.37 8.30
CA LYS A 135 3.85 -11.45 9.06
C LYS A 135 3.16 -10.13 9.39
N ILE A 136 3.78 -9.45 10.35
CA ILE A 136 3.41 -8.14 10.87
C ILE A 136 4.60 -7.22 10.65
N VAL A 137 4.40 -6.17 9.85
CA VAL A 137 5.41 -5.17 9.52
C VAL A 137 5.63 -4.26 10.74
N PRO A 138 6.88 -4.11 11.21
CA PRO A 138 7.23 -3.27 12.35
C PRO A 138 7.05 -1.78 12.01
N VAL A 139 7.01 -0.95 13.06
CA VAL A 139 6.97 0.51 12.94
C VAL A 139 8.02 1.15 13.82
N TRP A 140 8.68 2.15 13.26
CA TRP A 140 9.54 3.08 13.98
C TRP A 140 8.90 4.46 14.00
N ALA A 141 8.99 5.20 15.11
CA ALA A 141 8.50 6.57 15.15
C ALA A 141 9.27 7.39 16.18
N ASP A 142 9.44 8.68 15.88
CA ASP A 142 9.92 9.65 16.88
C ASP A 142 8.86 9.83 17.98
N VAL A 143 9.34 9.97 19.21
CA VAL A 143 8.49 10.14 20.40
C VAL A 143 8.36 11.64 20.70
N GLN A 144 7.13 12.12 20.85
CA GLN A 144 6.87 13.46 21.36
C GLN A 144 7.32 13.56 22.82
N THR A 145 8.43 14.24 23.07
CA THR A 145 8.92 14.58 24.42
C THR A 145 8.39 15.95 24.88
N PRO A 146 8.43 16.27 26.18
CA PRO A 146 7.87 17.52 26.71
C PRO A 146 8.51 18.81 26.18
N ASP A 147 9.73 18.73 25.65
CA ASP A 147 10.47 19.83 25.03
C ASP A 147 10.09 20.07 23.55
N HIS A 148 9.40 19.13 22.89
CA HIS A 148 8.90 19.31 21.54
C HIS A 148 7.57 20.11 21.54
N SER A 149 7.54 21.21 20.76
CA SER A 149 6.34 22.02 20.58
C SER A 149 5.27 21.37 19.71
N GLU A 150 5.68 20.49 18.79
CA GLU A 150 4.79 19.81 17.85
C GLU A 150 4.95 18.30 17.95
N ALA A 151 3.85 17.57 17.72
CA ALA A 151 3.88 16.12 17.70
C ALA A 151 4.42 15.64 16.34
N PRO A 152 5.30 14.62 16.31
CA PRO A 152 5.69 13.96 15.06
C PRO A 152 4.47 13.50 14.29
N THR A 153 4.46 13.75 12.99
CA THR A 153 3.37 13.36 12.09
C THR A 153 3.72 12.16 11.22
N THR A 154 4.93 11.63 11.34
CA THR A 154 5.44 10.56 10.48
C THR A 154 5.97 9.37 11.29
N CYS A 155 6.01 8.21 10.64
CA CYS A 155 6.64 6.99 11.12
C CYS A 155 7.46 6.36 9.99
N VAL A 156 8.30 5.38 10.31
CA VAL A 156 9.22 4.76 9.36
C VAL A 156 9.01 3.25 9.36
N ARG A 157 8.99 2.67 8.15
CA ARG A 157 9.18 1.24 7.91
C ARG A 157 10.64 1.02 7.55
N ARG A 158 11.30 0.15 8.31
CA ARG A 158 12.68 -0.25 8.11
C ARG A 158 12.69 -1.73 7.74
N LEU A 159 13.16 -2.05 6.54
CA LEU A 159 13.30 -3.42 6.06
C LEU A 159 14.78 -3.70 5.79
N ALA A 160 15.34 -4.67 6.50
CA ALA A 160 16.69 -5.11 6.20
C ALA A 160 16.68 -5.89 4.89
N HIS A 161 17.74 -5.75 4.12
CA HIS A 161 17.98 -6.56 2.95
C HIS A 161 18.10 -8.04 3.32
N GLY A 162 19.18 -8.46 3.99
CA GLY A 162 19.39 -9.85 4.37
C GLY A 162 19.83 -10.05 5.81
N ASP A 163 20.50 -11.19 6.06
CA ASP A 163 21.03 -11.56 7.37
C ASP A 163 22.37 -10.91 7.69
N ARG A 164 22.96 -10.17 6.74
CA ARG A 164 24.27 -9.55 6.90
C ARG A 164 24.12 -8.21 7.60
N ASP A 165 24.72 -8.08 8.77
CA ASP A 165 24.71 -6.85 9.60
C ASP A 165 25.23 -5.59 8.88
N SER A 166 25.98 -5.73 7.78
CA SER A 166 26.53 -4.62 7.00
C SER A 166 25.64 -4.15 5.86
N GLU A 167 24.53 -4.84 5.56
CA GLU A 167 23.66 -4.46 4.47
C GLU A 167 22.78 -3.27 4.85
N PRO A 168 22.53 -2.35 3.90
CA PRO A 168 21.69 -1.19 4.18
C PRO A 168 20.24 -1.62 4.37
N PHE A 169 19.50 -0.80 5.10
CA PHE A 169 18.05 -0.91 5.19
C PHE A 169 17.39 -0.11 4.07
N ILE A 170 16.22 -0.58 3.64
CA ILE A 170 15.23 0.26 2.99
C ILE A 170 14.46 0.96 4.11
N GLU A 171 14.54 2.28 4.15
CA GLU A 171 13.80 3.11 5.09
C GLU A 171 12.82 4.01 4.35
N ILE A 172 11.53 3.79 4.58
CA ILE A 172 10.45 4.57 3.98
C ILE A 172 9.61 5.17 5.08
N GLU A 173 9.46 6.48 5.03
CA GLU A 173 8.61 7.26 5.91
C GLU A 173 7.17 7.33 5.37
N GLU A 174 6.22 7.16 6.28
CA GLU A 174 4.79 7.22 6.09
C GLU A 174 4.18 8.24 7.06
N ASP A 175 2.97 8.71 6.77
CA ASP A 175 2.23 9.53 7.73
C ASP A 175 1.64 8.69 8.87
N ILE A 176 1.62 9.23 10.08
CA ILE A 176 0.84 8.67 11.18
C ILE A 176 -0.63 8.99 10.96
N GLY A 177 -1.50 7.97 11.06
CA GLY A 177 -2.94 8.09 10.85
C GLY A 177 -3.41 7.50 9.52
N GLU A 178 -4.62 7.86 9.10
CA GLU A 178 -5.25 7.31 7.89
C GLU A 178 -4.91 8.15 6.66
N SER A 179 -4.21 7.55 5.70
CA SER A 179 -3.98 8.11 4.36
C SER A 179 -3.82 6.94 3.38
N ILE A 180 -4.18 7.11 2.11
CA ILE A 180 -4.05 6.03 1.10
C ILE A 180 -2.69 6.17 0.39
N ALA A 181 -2.38 7.35 -0.14
CA ALA A 181 -1.14 7.61 -0.88
C ALA A 181 0.11 7.76 0.01
N ARG A 182 -0.06 7.88 1.33
CA ARG A 182 1.04 8.19 2.27
C ARG A 182 1.44 7.00 3.15
N HIS A 183 1.17 5.78 2.66
CA HIS A 183 1.51 4.50 3.29
C HIS A 183 2.06 3.51 2.25
N ILE A 184 2.79 2.49 2.72
CA ILE A 184 3.31 1.37 1.94
C ILE A 184 2.22 0.31 1.78
N TRP A 185 2.19 -0.26 0.58
CA TRP A 185 1.27 -1.30 0.16
C TRP A 185 1.97 -2.66 0.03
N ASP A 186 1.20 -3.74 0.16
CA ASP A 186 1.73 -5.10 0.12
C ASP A 186 2.48 -5.40 -1.19
N ALA A 187 1.93 -4.99 -2.35
CA ALA A 187 2.55 -5.31 -3.63
C ALA A 187 3.90 -4.61 -3.82
N GLY A 188 4.04 -3.36 -3.38
CA GLY A 188 5.30 -2.61 -3.46
C GLY A 188 6.38 -3.24 -2.58
N MET A 189 6.02 -3.60 -1.33
CA MET A 189 6.93 -4.25 -0.39
C MET A 189 7.35 -5.65 -0.86
N MET A 190 6.39 -6.45 -1.37
CA MET A 190 6.68 -7.77 -1.91
C MET A 190 7.57 -7.67 -3.16
N ALA A 191 7.27 -6.76 -4.08
CA ALA A 191 8.06 -6.56 -5.30
C ALA A 191 9.53 -6.25 -4.99
N ILE A 192 9.81 -5.28 -4.11
CA ILE A 192 11.20 -4.95 -3.78
C ILE A 192 11.89 -6.08 -3.02
N SER A 193 11.16 -6.80 -2.16
CA SER A 193 11.73 -7.92 -1.40
C SER A 193 12.10 -9.09 -2.33
N ARG A 194 11.29 -9.31 -3.36
CA ARG A 194 11.52 -10.30 -4.42
C ARG A 194 12.72 -9.97 -5.28
N VAL A 195 12.75 -8.74 -5.82
CA VAL A 195 13.86 -8.23 -6.64
C VAL A 195 15.16 -8.28 -5.85
N TRP A 196 15.10 -7.99 -4.54
CA TRP A 196 16.25 -8.14 -3.66
C TRP A 196 16.70 -9.60 -3.53
N LEU A 197 15.79 -10.53 -3.20
CA LEU A 197 16.12 -11.94 -2.99
C LEU A 197 16.84 -12.57 -4.19
N VAL A 198 16.40 -12.25 -5.40
CA VAL A 198 16.98 -12.80 -6.63
C VAL A 198 18.32 -12.16 -7.01
N ASN A 199 18.56 -10.94 -6.53
CA ASN A 199 19.83 -10.24 -6.69
C ASN A 199 20.82 -10.59 -5.56
N ASP A 200 20.37 -11.32 -4.54
CA ASP A 200 21.26 -11.83 -3.49
C ASP A 200 22.11 -12.99 -4.04
N ARG A 201 23.41 -12.95 -3.74
CA ARG A 201 24.40 -13.93 -4.24
C ARG A 201 24.31 -15.27 -3.52
N ASP A 202 23.62 -15.33 -2.38
CA ASP A 202 23.34 -16.56 -1.66
C ASP A 202 22.15 -17.30 -2.31
N ALA A 203 22.44 -17.90 -3.47
CA ALA A 203 21.50 -18.58 -4.37
C ALA A 203 20.62 -19.66 -3.71
N ILE A 204 20.91 -20.06 -2.47
CA ILE A 204 20.16 -21.05 -1.71
C ILE A 204 18.73 -20.58 -1.44
N ASN A 205 18.53 -19.31 -1.08
CA ASN A 205 17.19 -18.81 -0.78
C ASN A 205 16.41 -18.51 -2.08
N ALA A 206 17.06 -17.89 -3.07
CA ALA A 206 16.45 -17.72 -4.40
C ALA A 206 16.01 -19.05 -5.05
N ALA A 207 16.75 -20.15 -4.82
CA ALA A 207 16.36 -21.47 -5.31
C ALA A 207 15.11 -22.06 -4.62
N LYS A 208 14.86 -21.71 -3.35
CA LYS A 208 13.65 -22.16 -2.62
C LYS A 208 12.41 -21.43 -3.08
N HIS A 209 12.55 -20.21 -3.59
CA HIS A 209 11.46 -19.44 -4.15
C HIS A 209 11.87 -18.83 -5.50
N PRO A 210 11.79 -19.60 -6.61
CA PRO A 210 12.14 -19.09 -7.91
C PRO A 210 11.25 -17.89 -8.26
N TRP A 211 11.84 -16.92 -8.94
CA TRP A 211 11.15 -15.76 -9.49
C TRP A 211 11.05 -15.94 -11.01
N HIS A 212 9.84 -15.94 -11.53
CA HIS A 212 9.57 -16.28 -12.93
C HIS A 212 9.67 -15.08 -13.90
N MET A 213 10.52 -14.10 -13.56
CA MET A 213 10.64 -12.81 -14.26
C MET A 213 12.05 -12.59 -14.85
N LYS A 214 12.51 -13.51 -15.70
CA LYS A 214 13.90 -13.53 -16.22
C LYS A 214 14.25 -12.30 -17.06
N ARG A 215 13.30 -11.81 -17.85
CA ARG A 215 13.48 -10.62 -18.70
C ARG A 215 13.51 -9.37 -17.84
N LEU A 216 12.63 -9.25 -16.85
CA LEU A 216 12.70 -8.13 -15.91
C LEU A 216 14.04 -8.13 -15.16
N HIS A 217 14.48 -9.29 -14.67
CA HIS A 217 15.81 -9.44 -14.07
C HIS A 217 16.92 -8.98 -15.04
N GLY A 218 16.86 -9.41 -16.30
CA GLY A 218 17.83 -9.01 -17.32
C GLY A 218 17.80 -7.51 -17.65
N LEU A 219 16.64 -6.84 -17.52
CA LEU A 219 16.55 -5.38 -17.66
C LEU A 219 17.22 -4.67 -16.46
N LEU A 220 16.90 -5.10 -15.23
CA LEU A 220 17.39 -4.45 -14.02
C LEU A 220 18.88 -4.69 -13.77
N PHE A 221 19.40 -5.85 -14.15
CA PHE A 221 20.75 -6.32 -13.79
C PHE A 221 21.60 -6.70 -15.02
N GLY A 222 21.22 -6.25 -16.21
CA GLY A 222 21.92 -6.54 -17.46
C GLY A 222 23.22 -5.76 -17.68
N GLY A 223 23.52 -4.77 -16.84
CA GLY A 223 24.71 -3.92 -16.91
C GLY A 223 24.60 -2.69 -17.84
N GLU A 224 23.52 -2.58 -18.60
CA GLU A 224 23.22 -1.39 -19.42
C GLU A 224 22.46 -0.33 -18.61
N PRO A 225 22.67 0.97 -18.85
CA PRO A 225 21.88 2.02 -18.22
C PRO A 225 20.39 1.87 -18.54
N LEU A 226 19.54 2.03 -17.52
CA LEU A 226 18.11 1.84 -17.60
C LEU A 226 17.36 3.08 -17.12
N ASN A 227 16.42 3.59 -17.92
CA ASN A 227 15.53 4.67 -17.51
C ASN A 227 14.20 4.09 -17.03
N ILE A 228 13.90 4.27 -15.74
CA ILE A 228 12.70 3.77 -15.08
C ILE A 228 11.75 4.93 -14.75
N LEU A 229 10.50 4.80 -15.17
CA LEU A 229 9.40 5.69 -14.76
C LEU A 229 8.46 4.93 -13.83
N GLU A 230 8.26 5.42 -12.62
CA GLU A 230 7.25 4.87 -11.70
C GLU A 230 5.96 5.70 -11.77
N LEU A 231 4.83 5.04 -12.02
CA LEU A 231 3.50 5.64 -11.99
C LEU A 231 2.81 5.30 -10.67
N GLY A 232 2.30 6.31 -9.96
CA GLY A 232 1.61 6.12 -8.68
C GLY A 232 2.56 5.67 -7.58
N CYS A 233 3.65 6.41 -7.35
CA CYS A 233 4.71 5.97 -6.44
C CYS A 233 4.30 5.99 -4.95
N GLY A 234 3.27 6.75 -4.57
CA GLY A 234 2.89 7.02 -3.19
C GLY A 234 4.08 7.53 -2.38
N VAL A 235 4.46 6.79 -1.34
CA VAL A 235 5.65 7.09 -0.52
C VAL A 235 6.99 6.72 -1.17
N GLY A 236 6.97 6.03 -2.31
CA GLY A 236 8.14 5.72 -3.12
C GLY A 236 8.89 4.44 -2.75
N ILE A 237 8.22 3.43 -2.18
CA ILE A 237 8.86 2.17 -1.78
C ILE A 237 9.53 1.46 -2.98
N LEU A 238 8.86 1.42 -4.14
CA LEU A 238 9.36 0.70 -5.31
C LEU A 238 10.51 1.46 -5.97
N GLY A 239 10.37 2.75 -6.29
CA GLY A 239 11.43 3.56 -6.90
C GLY A 239 12.69 3.70 -6.03
N ASN A 240 12.54 3.97 -4.72
CA ASN A 240 13.68 4.04 -3.81
C ASN A 240 14.32 2.66 -3.59
N GLY A 241 13.50 1.59 -3.48
CA GLY A 241 14.00 0.22 -3.37
C GLY A 241 14.80 -0.20 -4.60
N LEU A 242 14.30 0.07 -5.81
CA LEU A 242 15.01 -0.22 -7.06
C LEU A 242 16.33 0.55 -7.15
N ALA A 243 16.35 1.85 -6.82
CA ALA A 243 17.57 2.64 -6.77
C ALA A 243 18.65 1.99 -5.89
N GLN A 244 18.25 1.53 -4.70
CA GLN A 244 19.17 0.90 -3.75
C GLN A 244 19.64 -0.48 -4.23
N ILE A 245 18.75 -1.32 -4.77
CA ILE A 245 19.09 -2.68 -5.21
C ILE A 245 19.99 -2.65 -6.46
N MET A 246 19.70 -1.78 -7.42
CA MET A 246 20.45 -1.66 -8.68
C MET A 246 21.87 -1.07 -8.49
N THR A 247 22.14 -0.43 -7.36
CA THR A 247 23.45 0.19 -7.07
C THR A 247 24.63 -0.78 -7.16
N ARG A 248 24.41 -2.07 -6.89
CA ARG A 248 25.46 -3.10 -6.96
C ARG A 248 25.96 -3.35 -8.38
N GLU A 249 25.03 -3.36 -9.34
CA GLU A 249 25.33 -3.65 -10.75
C GLU A 249 25.68 -2.37 -11.52
N GLU A 250 25.35 -1.21 -10.95
CA GLU A 250 25.59 0.07 -11.59
C GLU A 250 26.23 1.12 -10.65
N PRO A 251 27.54 1.03 -10.42
CA PRO A 251 28.23 1.94 -9.52
C PRO A 251 28.36 3.37 -10.08
N GLU A 252 28.19 3.57 -11.39
CA GLU A 252 28.38 4.86 -12.06
C GLU A 252 27.10 5.72 -12.15
N GLY A 253 25.94 5.20 -11.73
CA GLY A 253 24.67 5.96 -11.65
C GLY A 253 24.21 6.55 -13.00
N LYS A 254 24.33 5.81 -14.10
CA LYS A 254 23.90 6.21 -15.44
C LYS A 254 22.41 5.96 -15.69
N SER A 255 21.80 5.00 -14.98
CA SER A 255 20.37 4.76 -14.94
C SER A 255 19.69 5.93 -14.26
N SER A 256 18.43 6.09 -14.62
CA SER A 256 17.61 7.12 -14.00
C SER A 256 16.29 6.54 -13.55
N ILE A 257 15.80 7.05 -12.41
CA ILE A 257 14.50 6.69 -11.87
C ILE A 257 13.73 7.99 -11.68
N LEU A 258 12.57 8.10 -12.30
CA LEU A 258 11.62 9.18 -12.06
C LEU A 258 10.38 8.60 -11.42
N MET A 259 10.08 9.08 -10.22
CA MET A 259 8.87 8.76 -9.49
C MET A 259 7.79 9.78 -9.80
N THR A 260 6.57 9.32 -10.04
CA THR A 260 5.43 10.21 -10.32
C THR A 260 4.18 9.80 -9.55
N ASP A 261 3.41 10.80 -9.15
CA ASP A 261 2.12 10.63 -8.47
C ASP A 261 1.33 11.95 -8.57
N LEU A 262 0.19 12.02 -7.89
CA LEU A 262 -0.56 13.25 -7.67
C LEU A 262 0.15 14.14 -6.62
N PRO A 263 -0.14 15.46 -6.60
CA PRO A 263 0.50 16.41 -5.68
C PRO A 263 0.40 16.04 -4.19
N GLU A 264 -0.61 15.27 -3.78
CA GLU A 264 -0.77 14.83 -2.39
C GLU A 264 0.37 13.90 -1.90
N ALA A 265 1.05 13.20 -2.79
CA ALA A 265 2.15 12.30 -2.45
C ALA A 265 3.53 12.99 -2.47
N GLU A 266 3.67 14.12 -3.18
CA GLU A 266 4.95 14.81 -3.43
C GLU A 266 5.79 14.97 -2.17
N GLN A 267 5.18 15.48 -1.10
CA GLN A 267 5.90 15.79 0.14
C GLN A 267 6.58 14.54 0.72
N ARG A 268 5.88 13.39 0.72
CA ARG A 268 6.40 12.14 1.30
C ARG A 268 7.39 11.46 0.35
N ALA A 269 7.06 11.40 -0.94
CA ALA A 269 7.96 10.87 -1.96
C ALA A 269 9.32 11.58 -1.94
N ARG A 270 9.33 12.92 -1.96
CA ARG A 270 10.57 13.72 -1.92
C ARG A 270 11.33 13.56 -0.60
N ALA A 271 10.64 13.44 0.54
CA ALA A 271 11.29 13.19 1.83
C ALA A 271 12.01 11.84 1.85
N ASN A 272 11.44 10.80 1.24
CA ASN A 272 12.06 9.49 1.13
C ASN A 272 13.23 9.46 0.14
N ILE A 273 13.13 10.18 -0.98
CA ILE A 273 14.26 10.41 -1.89
C ILE A 273 15.43 11.09 -1.15
N ALA A 274 15.14 12.14 -0.38
CA ALA A 274 16.16 12.85 0.40
C ALA A 274 16.78 11.95 1.49
N ARG A 275 15.98 11.11 2.13
CA ARG A 275 16.43 10.11 3.12
C ARG A 275 17.36 9.08 2.49
N LEU A 276 17.01 8.53 1.33
CA LEU A 276 17.87 7.61 0.57
C LEU A 276 19.20 8.27 0.21
N ALA A 277 19.16 9.52 -0.26
CA ALA A 277 20.36 10.28 -0.59
C ALA A 277 21.25 10.55 0.64
N ALA A 278 20.65 10.88 1.79
CA ALA A 278 21.37 11.10 3.04
C ALA A 278 22.00 9.82 3.59
N ALA A 279 21.34 8.67 3.42
CA ALA A 279 21.88 7.37 3.78
C ALA A 279 23.11 7.01 2.94
N GLY A 280 23.21 7.53 1.70
CA GLY A 280 24.34 7.27 0.80
C GLY A 280 24.43 5.81 0.36
N THR A 281 23.30 5.10 0.38
CA THR A 281 23.21 3.66 0.11
C THR A 281 22.83 3.33 -1.34
N ALA A 282 22.52 4.36 -2.15
CA ALA A 282 22.21 4.22 -3.57
C ALA A 282 23.12 5.09 -4.46
N SER A 283 23.58 4.55 -5.59
CA SER A 283 24.28 5.30 -6.65
C SER A 283 23.30 6.07 -7.53
N ILE A 284 22.12 5.50 -7.77
CA ILE A 284 21.04 6.13 -8.51
C ILE A 284 20.25 7.02 -7.55
N ARG A 285 20.01 8.28 -7.94
CA ARG A 285 19.18 9.21 -7.19
C ARG A 285 17.85 9.38 -7.91
N PRO A 286 16.74 8.87 -7.35
CA PRO A 286 15.43 9.10 -7.95
C PRO A 286 15.11 10.60 -8.02
N GLU A 287 14.42 10.98 -9.09
CA GLU A 287 13.79 12.29 -9.28
C GLU A 287 12.29 12.17 -9.01
N TYR A 288 11.59 13.29 -8.83
CA TYR A 288 10.13 13.30 -8.66
C TYR A 288 9.47 14.44 -9.44
N GLU A 289 8.34 14.11 -10.10
CA GLU A 289 7.45 15.02 -10.83
C GLU A 289 5.99 14.60 -10.63
N ASP A 290 5.08 15.57 -10.50
CA ASP A 290 3.65 15.28 -10.47
C ASP A 290 3.17 14.82 -11.85
N LEU A 291 2.37 13.75 -11.89
CA LEU A 291 1.72 13.26 -13.11
C LEU A 291 0.33 12.73 -12.78
N ASP A 292 -0.68 13.54 -13.07
CA ASP A 292 -2.06 13.06 -13.13
C ASP A 292 -2.23 12.18 -14.37
N TRP A 293 -2.75 10.96 -14.20
CA TRP A 293 -2.99 10.04 -15.30
C TRP A 293 -4.04 10.56 -16.28
N ASP A 294 -4.95 11.45 -15.85
CA ASP A 294 -5.89 12.10 -16.75
C ASP A 294 -5.24 13.12 -17.69
N ASP A 295 -4.09 13.67 -17.31
CA ASP A 295 -3.28 14.53 -18.17
C ASP A 295 -2.26 13.69 -18.96
N GLY A 296 -1.63 12.72 -18.30
CA GLY A 296 -0.72 11.75 -18.91
C GLY A 296 -1.34 11.02 -20.10
N ARG A 297 -2.60 10.55 -19.99
CA ARG A 297 -3.32 9.90 -21.10
C ARG A 297 -3.48 10.77 -22.34
N LYS A 298 -3.48 12.10 -22.17
CA LYS A 298 -3.58 13.09 -23.27
C LYS A 298 -2.23 13.36 -23.91
N GLY A 299 -1.14 12.81 -23.37
CA GLY A 299 0.23 13.14 -23.75
C GLY A 299 0.74 14.45 -23.13
N GLU A 300 0.04 14.98 -22.11
CA GLU A 300 0.46 16.16 -21.36
C GLU A 300 1.46 15.73 -20.29
N LEU A 301 2.69 15.47 -20.73
CA LEU A 301 3.78 14.98 -19.90
C LEU A 301 4.60 16.15 -19.36
N GLY A 302 4.95 16.11 -18.07
CA GLY A 302 5.80 17.11 -17.44
C GLY A 302 7.22 17.17 -18.03
N PRO A 303 8.00 18.20 -17.67
CA PRO A 303 9.36 18.38 -18.18
C PRO A 303 10.30 17.21 -17.86
N LEU A 304 10.20 16.56 -16.69
CA LEU A 304 11.08 15.43 -16.35
C LEU A 304 10.67 14.17 -17.10
N VAL A 305 9.37 13.86 -17.18
CA VAL A 305 8.87 12.72 -17.98
C VAL A 305 9.24 12.92 -19.46
N SER A 306 9.16 14.16 -19.97
CA SER A 306 9.48 14.48 -21.36
C SER A 306 10.98 14.57 -21.66
N ALA A 307 11.85 14.57 -20.64
CA ALA A 307 13.28 14.83 -20.80
C ALA A 307 14.02 13.69 -21.54
N ARG A 308 13.53 12.45 -21.41
CA ARG A 308 14.21 11.25 -21.90
C ARG A 308 13.20 10.18 -22.36
N ALA A 309 13.73 9.14 -23.01
CA ALA A 309 12.94 7.94 -23.27
C ALA A 309 12.99 7.02 -22.05
N TRP A 310 11.90 6.31 -21.78
CA TRP A 310 11.76 5.39 -20.65
C TRP A 310 11.76 3.95 -21.11
N ASP A 311 12.71 3.16 -20.62
CA ASP A 311 12.90 1.75 -21.01
C ASP A 311 11.91 0.84 -20.29
N LEU A 312 11.68 1.14 -19.01
CA LEU A 312 10.81 0.40 -18.10
C LEU A 312 9.89 1.36 -17.37
N ILE A 313 8.59 1.08 -17.40
CA ILE A 313 7.59 1.72 -16.55
C ILE A 313 7.28 0.73 -15.42
N VAL A 314 7.23 1.18 -14.18
CA VAL A 314 6.94 0.33 -13.02
C VAL A 314 5.75 0.89 -12.24
N MET A 315 4.99 0.02 -11.58
CA MET A 315 3.93 0.41 -10.65
C MET A 315 3.62 -0.73 -9.67
N SER A 316 3.07 -0.36 -8.51
CA SER A 316 2.58 -1.31 -7.51
C SER A 316 1.24 -0.85 -6.94
N ASP A 317 0.26 -1.75 -6.89
CA ASP A 317 -1.09 -1.52 -6.32
C ASP A 317 -1.80 -0.26 -6.85
N CYS A 318 -1.68 0.01 -8.16
CA CYS A 318 -2.29 1.16 -8.83
C CYS A 318 -3.67 0.87 -9.47
N THR A 319 -4.24 -0.32 -9.24
CA THR A 319 -5.45 -0.81 -9.93
C THR A 319 -6.72 -0.86 -9.07
N TYR A 320 -6.63 -0.49 -7.78
CA TYR A 320 -7.73 -0.63 -6.82
C TYR A 320 -8.98 0.21 -7.18
N ASN A 321 -8.81 1.28 -7.94
CA ASN A 321 -9.89 2.10 -8.46
C ASN A 321 -10.08 1.81 -9.96
N VAL A 322 -11.10 1.03 -10.29
CA VAL A 322 -11.36 0.58 -11.66
C VAL A 322 -11.67 1.74 -12.62
N ASP A 323 -12.27 2.83 -12.11
CA ASP A 323 -12.66 4.00 -12.91
C ASP A 323 -11.45 4.72 -13.54
N VAL A 324 -10.26 4.57 -12.95
CA VAL A 324 -9.03 5.23 -13.44
C VAL A 324 -8.15 4.33 -14.29
N LEU A 325 -8.48 3.04 -14.46
CA LEU A 325 -7.71 2.10 -15.28
C LEU A 325 -7.53 2.59 -16.73
N PRO A 326 -8.56 3.15 -17.41
CA PRO A 326 -8.38 3.68 -18.75
C PRO A 326 -7.33 4.80 -18.80
N SER A 327 -7.31 5.68 -17.79
CA SER A 327 -6.36 6.79 -17.72
C SER A 327 -4.94 6.31 -17.42
N LEU A 328 -4.78 5.35 -16.51
CA LEU A 328 -3.49 4.71 -16.21
C LEU A 328 -2.87 4.06 -17.46
N ILE A 329 -3.64 3.21 -18.15
CA ILE A 329 -3.15 2.45 -19.30
C ILE A 329 -2.83 3.37 -20.48
N ASN A 330 -3.66 4.40 -20.70
CA ASN A 330 -3.38 5.39 -21.73
C ASN A 330 -2.20 6.30 -21.40
N THR A 331 -1.91 6.55 -20.11
CA THR A 331 -0.72 7.30 -19.69
C THR A 331 0.55 6.58 -20.06
N TRP A 332 0.70 5.31 -19.69
CA TRP A 332 1.91 4.57 -20.07
C TRP A 332 1.99 4.33 -21.59
N THR A 333 0.86 4.28 -22.28
CA THR A 333 0.83 4.21 -23.75
C THR A 333 1.31 5.52 -24.37
N ALA A 334 0.90 6.66 -23.81
CA ALA A 334 1.40 7.97 -24.21
C ALA A 334 2.91 8.10 -23.99
N VAL A 335 3.45 7.54 -22.89
CA VAL A 335 4.90 7.46 -22.65
C VAL A 335 5.60 6.64 -23.73
N HIS A 336 5.04 5.50 -24.15
CA HIS A 336 5.61 4.75 -25.28
C HIS A 336 5.56 5.54 -26.60
N VAL A 337 4.46 6.24 -26.89
CA VAL A 337 4.38 7.13 -28.06
C VAL A 337 5.41 8.25 -27.99
N HIS A 338 5.65 8.80 -26.81
CA HIS A 338 6.73 9.75 -26.57
C HIS A 338 8.11 9.13 -26.89
N ASN A 339 8.39 7.90 -26.44
CA ASN A 339 9.62 7.18 -26.77
C ASN A 339 9.82 7.00 -28.28
N ILE A 340 8.74 6.71 -29.04
CA ILE A 340 8.76 6.65 -30.50
C ILE A 340 9.19 8.01 -31.08
N SER A 341 8.54 9.10 -30.64
CA SER A 341 8.82 10.43 -31.16
C SER A 341 10.27 10.89 -30.95
N ARG A 342 10.92 10.42 -29.88
CA ARG A 342 12.32 10.73 -29.56
C ARG A 342 13.35 9.88 -30.28
N SER A 343 12.95 8.69 -30.72
CA SER A 343 13.89 7.68 -31.23
C SER A 343 14.40 7.96 -32.65
N GLY A 344 13.83 8.93 -33.36
CA GLY A 344 14.20 9.26 -34.74
C GLY A 344 14.06 8.07 -35.70
N PRO A 345 14.56 8.17 -36.93
CA PRO A 345 14.59 7.04 -37.86
C PRO A 345 15.66 6.02 -37.42
N ARG A 346 15.32 5.16 -36.46
CA ARG A 346 16.14 4.01 -36.04
C ARG A 346 15.92 2.80 -36.96
N SER A 347 16.94 1.96 -37.08
CA SER A 347 16.88 0.68 -37.79
C SER A 347 16.11 -0.41 -37.04
N SER A 348 15.83 -0.21 -35.75
CA SER A 348 15.09 -1.15 -34.89
C SER A 348 13.88 -0.48 -34.25
N PRO A 349 12.76 -1.21 -34.07
CA PRO A 349 11.54 -0.67 -33.47
C PRO A 349 11.77 -0.33 -32.00
N VAL A 350 11.20 0.79 -31.56
CA VAL A 350 11.22 1.21 -30.17
C VAL A 350 10.49 0.19 -29.30
N ARG A 351 11.06 -0.12 -28.15
CA ARG A 351 10.49 -1.05 -27.18
C ARG A 351 10.31 -0.34 -25.85
N THR A 352 9.22 -0.64 -25.17
CA THR A 352 8.96 -0.19 -23.81
C THR A 352 8.37 -1.35 -23.04
N TYR A 353 8.80 -1.50 -21.79
CA TYR A 353 8.30 -2.51 -20.88
C TYR A 353 7.47 -1.86 -19.78
N VAL A 354 6.45 -2.57 -19.28
CA VAL A 354 5.65 -2.16 -18.12
C VAL A 354 5.66 -3.31 -17.12
N TYR A 355 6.21 -3.08 -15.93
CA TYR A 355 6.14 -3.99 -14.81
C TYR A 355 5.04 -3.57 -13.84
N VAL A 356 4.19 -4.53 -13.48
CA VAL A 356 3.06 -4.32 -12.57
C VAL A 356 3.16 -5.32 -11.43
N ALA A 357 3.26 -4.82 -10.20
CA ALA A 357 3.02 -5.60 -8.99
C ALA A 357 1.60 -5.33 -8.48
N TRP A 358 0.82 -6.39 -8.25
CA TRP A 358 -0.62 -6.25 -8.07
C TRP A 358 -1.16 -7.18 -6.97
N LYS A 359 -1.89 -6.62 -6.02
CA LYS A 359 -2.77 -7.36 -5.13
C LYS A 359 -4.22 -7.15 -5.53
N LYS A 360 -4.83 -8.19 -6.13
CA LYS A 360 -6.24 -8.14 -6.53
C LYS A 360 -7.15 -8.00 -5.31
N ARG A 361 -8.03 -6.99 -5.33
CA ARG A 361 -9.01 -6.69 -4.26
C ARG A 361 -10.44 -6.96 -4.72
N HIS A 362 -10.75 -6.70 -5.98
CA HIS A 362 -12.10 -6.88 -6.51
C HIS A 362 -12.10 -7.57 -7.89
N PRO A 363 -13.13 -8.38 -8.23
CA PRO A 363 -13.26 -8.97 -9.56
C PRO A 363 -13.26 -7.96 -10.72
N ASP A 364 -13.78 -6.75 -10.50
CA ASP A 364 -13.87 -5.70 -11.53
C ASP A 364 -12.49 -5.24 -12.02
N GLU A 365 -11.44 -5.41 -11.22
CA GLU A 365 -10.07 -5.11 -11.65
C GLU A 365 -9.62 -5.99 -12.83
N ASN A 366 -10.34 -7.06 -13.16
CA ASN A 366 -10.09 -7.85 -14.36
C ASN A 366 -10.24 -7.04 -15.67
N GLU A 367 -10.98 -5.93 -15.68
CA GLU A 367 -11.07 -5.03 -16.84
C GLU A 367 -9.69 -4.52 -17.29
N PHE A 368 -8.73 -4.46 -16.35
CA PHE A 368 -7.33 -4.18 -16.64
C PHE A 368 -6.80 -4.96 -17.84
N TRP A 369 -7.08 -6.26 -17.94
CA TRP A 369 -6.54 -7.11 -19.00
C TRP A 369 -7.03 -6.72 -20.38
N ASP A 370 -8.32 -6.45 -20.51
CA ASP A 370 -8.94 -6.07 -21.78
C ASP A 370 -8.38 -4.71 -22.24
N LEU A 371 -8.25 -3.75 -21.32
CA LEU A 371 -7.69 -2.43 -21.62
C LEU A 371 -6.21 -2.50 -22.04
N VAL A 372 -5.41 -3.35 -21.39
CA VAL A 372 -3.99 -3.55 -21.75
C VAL A 372 -3.85 -4.20 -23.13
N ASP A 373 -4.68 -5.20 -23.43
CA ASP A 373 -4.71 -5.88 -24.73
C ASP A 373 -5.15 -4.94 -25.86
N ASP A 374 -6.21 -4.16 -25.63
CA ASP A 374 -6.75 -3.15 -26.55
C ASP A 374 -5.75 -2.03 -26.85
N ALA A 375 -4.97 -1.63 -25.84
CA ALA A 375 -3.88 -0.67 -25.99
C ALA A 375 -2.67 -1.26 -26.76
N GLY A 376 -2.68 -2.55 -27.08
CA GLY A 376 -1.68 -3.21 -27.93
C GLY A 376 -0.45 -3.70 -27.17
N TRP A 377 -0.53 -3.82 -25.85
CA TRP A 377 0.52 -4.40 -25.02
C TRP A 377 0.39 -5.93 -25.00
N VAL A 378 1.52 -6.61 -24.79
CA VAL A 378 1.58 -8.08 -24.77
C VAL A 378 2.25 -8.54 -23.49
N LEU A 379 1.59 -9.43 -22.75
CA LEU A 379 2.16 -10.09 -21.58
C LEU A 379 3.38 -10.94 -21.99
N ARG A 380 4.50 -10.75 -21.30
CA ARG A 380 5.76 -11.47 -21.53
C ARG A 380 6.12 -12.40 -20.41
N GLU A 381 5.93 -11.96 -19.18
CA GLU A 381 6.25 -12.74 -18.00
C GLU A 381 5.16 -12.49 -16.97
N GLU A 382 4.86 -13.53 -16.20
CA GLU A 382 3.96 -13.49 -15.06
C GLU A 382 4.56 -14.29 -13.93
N ASP A 383 4.28 -13.86 -12.71
CA ASP A 383 4.57 -14.60 -11.50
C ASP A 383 3.47 -14.33 -10.46
N ALA A 384 3.28 -15.25 -9.54
CA ALA A 384 2.29 -15.14 -8.49
C ALA A 384 2.84 -15.74 -7.19
N VAL A 385 2.67 -14.99 -6.11
CA VAL A 385 3.25 -15.36 -4.82
C VAL A 385 2.18 -15.25 -3.74
N ASP A 386 2.15 -16.25 -2.87
CA ASP A 386 1.22 -16.25 -1.76
C ASP A 386 1.59 -15.17 -0.75
N LEU A 387 0.57 -14.54 -0.18
CA LEU A 387 0.67 -13.51 0.82
C LEU A 387 -0.24 -13.88 2.00
N PRO A 388 0.24 -14.68 2.96
CA PRO A 388 -0.58 -15.11 4.06
C PRO A 388 -1.02 -13.94 4.94
N VAL A 389 -2.27 -14.01 5.38
CA VAL A 389 -2.90 -13.09 6.31
C VAL A 389 -3.14 -13.85 7.61
N LEU A 390 -2.53 -13.38 8.71
CA LEU A 390 -2.75 -13.99 10.02
C LEU A 390 -4.23 -13.88 10.40
N GLY A 391 -4.92 -15.00 10.65
CA GLY A 391 -6.35 -14.95 10.97
C GLY A 391 -7.28 -14.84 9.78
N GLY A 392 -6.78 -14.99 8.54
CA GLY A 392 -7.55 -14.74 7.33
C GLY A 392 -7.13 -15.65 6.18
N GLU A 393 -7.83 -15.51 5.05
CA GLU A 393 -7.48 -16.25 3.84
C GLU A 393 -6.15 -15.76 3.27
N THR A 394 -5.36 -16.69 2.75
CA THR A 394 -4.12 -16.37 2.03
C THR A 394 -4.47 -15.59 0.76
N GLU A 395 -3.93 -14.39 0.65
CA GLU A 395 -4.04 -13.55 -0.53
C GLU A 395 -2.88 -13.84 -1.49
N LYS A 396 -2.83 -13.15 -2.64
CA LYS A 396 -1.76 -13.29 -3.62
C LYS A 396 -1.27 -11.94 -4.11
N ILE A 397 0.04 -11.84 -4.32
CA ILE A 397 0.66 -10.77 -5.10
C ILE A 397 1.01 -11.34 -6.47
N PHE A 398 0.53 -10.69 -7.51
CA PHE A 398 0.87 -10.98 -8.89
C PHE A 398 1.93 -10.01 -9.38
N SER A 399 2.77 -10.49 -10.29
CA SER A 399 3.79 -9.71 -10.98
C SER A 399 3.64 -9.94 -12.47
N TYR A 400 3.57 -8.88 -13.26
CA TYR A 400 3.43 -8.96 -14.71
C TYR A 400 4.44 -8.08 -15.40
N LEU A 401 4.98 -8.56 -16.52
CA LEU A 401 5.80 -7.77 -17.42
C LEU A 401 5.13 -7.71 -18.79
N PHE A 402 4.69 -6.53 -19.19
CA PHE A 402 4.18 -6.27 -20.53
C PHE A 402 5.26 -5.66 -21.41
N GLU A 403 5.15 -5.90 -22.71
CA GLU A 403 5.97 -5.25 -23.74
C GLU A 403 5.07 -4.74 -24.85
N THR A 404 5.41 -3.59 -25.42
CA THR A 404 4.92 -3.19 -26.74
C THR A 404 6.08 -2.90 -27.70
N ARG A 405 5.84 -3.22 -28.97
CA ARG A 405 6.72 -2.89 -30.11
C ARG A 405 5.97 -2.18 -31.22
N SER A 406 4.66 -1.94 -31.05
CA SER A 406 3.87 -1.22 -32.06
C SER A 406 4.53 0.14 -32.29
N GLN A 407 4.67 0.53 -33.54
CA GLN A 407 5.15 1.87 -33.90
C GLN A 407 4.01 2.78 -34.38
N ARG A 408 2.79 2.23 -34.40
CA ARG A 408 1.65 2.83 -35.10
C ARG A 408 0.53 3.06 -34.10
N TYR A 409 0.47 4.30 -33.62
CA TYR A 409 -0.60 4.77 -32.76
C TYR A 409 -1.29 5.97 -33.40
N GLU A 410 -2.61 6.03 -33.23
CA GLU A 410 -3.42 7.17 -33.61
C GLU A 410 -4.05 7.77 -32.36
N ARG A 411 -4.07 9.10 -32.28
CA ARG A 411 -4.76 9.80 -31.21
C ARG A 411 -6.27 9.87 -31.53
N VAL A 412 -7.09 9.30 -30.68
CA VAL A 412 -8.55 9.32 -30.80
C VAL A 412 -9.07 10.68 -30.36
N ALA A 413 -9.58 11.48 -31.30
CA ALA A 413 -9.97 12.86 -31.04
C ALA A 413 -11.02 13.03 -29.92
N ALA A 414 -11.98 12.10 -29.81
CA ALA A 414 -13.08 12.19 -28.86
C ALA A 414 -12.66 11.99 -27.39
N THR A 415 -11.69 11.11 -27.15
CA THR A 415 -11.24 10.70 -25.81
C THR A 415 -9.85 11.24 -25.47
N ALA A 416 -9.17 11.83 -26.45
CA ALA A 416 -7.77 12.22 -26.44
C ALA A 416 -6.79 11.07 -26.12
N THR A 417 -7.24 9.83 -26.25
CA THR A 417 -6.47 8.60 -25.94
C THR A 417 -5.72 8.06 -27.15
N TRP A 418 -4.85 7.07 -26.94
CA TRP A 418 -4.04 6.46 -27.99
C TRP A 418 -4.58 5.09 -28.38
N LYS A 419 -4.76 4.86 -29.69
CA LYS A 419 -5.20 3.58 -30.24
C LYS A 419 -4.07 2.92 -31.02
N CYS A 420 -3.74 1.69 -30.68
CA CYS A 420 -2.79 0.88 -31.43
C CYS A 420 -3.40 0.44 -32.77
N LEU A 421 -2.74 0.79 -33.89
CA LEU A 421 -3.20 0.47 -35.23
C LEU A 421 -2.81 -0.93 -35.68
N ASP A 422 -1.79 -1.53 -35.07
CA ASP A 422 -1.37 -2.90 -35.38
C ASP A 422 -2.41 -3.95 -34.92
N ARG A 423 -3.39 -3.53 -34.11
CA ARG A 423 -4.54 -4.33 -33.67
C ARG A 423 -5.85 -3.98 -34.34
N ALA A 424 -5.91 -2.90 -35.13
CA ALA A 424 -7.13 -2.46 -35.81
C ALA A 424 -7.55 -3.47 -36.89
N GLY A 425 -8.42 -4.41 -36.53
CA GLY A 425 -8.91 -5.48 -37.42
C GLY A 425 -8.64 -6.90 -36.91
N ALA A 426 -7.88 -7.08 -35.83
CA ALA A 426 -7.91 -8.33 -35.09
C ALA A 426 -9.31 -8.46 -34.47
N LYS A 427 -10.04 -9.55 -34.76
CA LYS A 427 -11.28 -9.82 -34.01
C LYS A 427 -10.91 -9.81 -32.52
N PRO A 428 -11.71 -9.16 -31.65
CA PRO A 428 -11.59 -9.42 -30.22
C PRO A 428 -11.62 -10.95 -30.08
N ARG A 429 -10.74 -11.52 -29.26
CA ARG A 429 -10.89 -12.92 -28.88
C ARG A 429 -12.32 -13.00 -28.37
N SER A 430 -13.20 -13.64 -29.15
CA SER A 430 -14.53 -13.98 -28.66
C SER A 430 -14.31 -14.59 -27.30
N SER A 431 -15.16 -14.24 -26.33
CA SER A 431 -15.30 -14.92 -25.05
C SER A 431 -15.64 -16.40 -25.27
N GLY A 432 -14.69 -17.13 -25.83
CA GLY A 432 -14.57 -18.55 -25.66
C GLY A 432 -14.12 -18.68 -24.24
N THR A 433 -15.02 -19.19 -23.42
CA THR A 433 -14.67 -19.87 -22.18
C THR A 433 -13.48 -20.80 -22.47
N SER A 434 -12.25 -20.32 -22.24
CA SER A 434 -11.11 -21.21 -22.10
C SER A 434 -11.30 -21.86 -20.75
N LYS A 435 -11.80 -23.09 -20.77
CA LYS A 435 -11.73 -24.04 -19.65
C LYS A 435 -10.31 -24.55 -19.42
N ASP A 436 -9.29 -23.79 -19.82
CA ASP A 436 -7.89 -24.09 -19.64
C ASP A 436 -7.22 -22.92 -18.91
N GLY A 437 -7.64 -22.70 -17.66
CA GLY A 437 -6.66 -22.35 -16.63
C GLY A 437 -5.86 -23.64 -16.33
N PRO A 438 -4.57 -23.57 -15.97
CA PRO A 438 -3.82 -24.78 -15.70
C PRO A 438 -4.28 -25.38 -14.37
N ASP A 439 -5.20 -26.34 -14.46
CA ASP A 439 -5.45 -27.34 -13.43
C ASP A 439 -4.22 -28.26 -13.30
N GLY A 440 -3.72 -28.36 -12.07
CA GLY A 440 -2.76 -29.36 -11.62
C GLY A 440 -2.13 -28.89 -10.31
N VAL A 441 -2.39 -29.44 -9.13
CA VAL A 441 -3.01 -30.70 -8.73
C VAL A 441 -3.68 -30.45 -7.37
N PHE A 442 -5.01 -30.59 -7.28
CA PHE A 442 -5.68 -30.75 -6.00
C PHE A 442 -6.69 -31.89 -6.12
N ASN A 443 -6.37 -33.02 -5.50
CA ASN A 443 -7.28 -34.13 -5.33
C ASN A 443 -8.28 -33.73 -4.25
N ALA A 444 -9.49 -33.35 -4.64
CA ALA A 444 -10.62 -33.11 -3.75
C ALA A 444 -11.69 -34.19 -3.99
N SER A 445 -11.54 -35.33 -3.32
CA SER A 445 -12.70 -36.13 -2.94
C SER A 445 -13.05 -35.79 -1.50
N GLU A 446 -14.33 -35.48 -1.27
CA GLU A 446 -14.98 -35.21 0.02
C GLU A 446 -14.96 -33.77 0.53
N THR A 447 -15.96 -32.99 0.12
CA THR A 447 -16.88 -32.36 1.10
C THR A 447 -18.16 -31.92 0.41
N ARG A 448 -19.25 -32.64 0.70
CA ARG A 448 -20.62 -32.23 0.38
C ARG A 448 -21.22 -31.63 1.66
N ALA A 449 -22.04 -30.61 1.46
CA ALA A 449 -22.97 -29.99 2.41
C ALA A 449 -22.42 -28.88 3.33
N LEU A 450 -22.81 -27.63 3.05
CA LEU A 450 -23.83 -26.89 3.81
C LEU A 450 -24.12 -25.56 3.09
N GLY A 451 -25.40 -25.28 2.83
CA GLY A 451 -25.85 -24.07 2.14
C GLY A 451 -26.09 -22.89 3.09
N MET A 452 -25.75 -21.68 2.63
CA MET A 452 -26.21 -20.38 3.15
C MET A 452 -26.27 -19.37 1.97
N PRO A 453 -27.15 -18.34 1.98
CA PRO A 453 -27.53 -17.59 0.79
C PRO A 453 -26.70 -16.31 0.55
N GLU A 454 -26.49 -16.02 -0.74
CA GLU A 454 -25.75 -14.91 -1.39
C GLU A 454 -26.20 -13.47 -1.05
N PHE A 455 -26.94 -13.23 0.04
CA PHE A 455 -27.55 -11.92 0.32
C PHE A 455 -26.71 -10.97 1.19
N VAL A 456 -25.61 -11.43 1.79
CA VAL A 456 -24.82 -10.62 2.73
C VAL A 456 -23.81 -9.72 2.01
N THR A 457 -23.30 -10.12 0.85
CA THR A 457 -22.23 -9.41 0.13
C THR A 457 -22.67 -8.06 -0.48
N GLY A 458 -23.94 -7.92 -0.88
CA GLY A 458 -24.42 -6.69 -1.52
C GLY A 458 -24.63 -5.50 -0.56
N LEU A 459 -24.81 -5.75 0.75
CA LEU A 459 -25.03 -4.69 1.74
C LEU A 459 -23.71 -4.02 2.14
N ASP A 460 -22.63 -4.80 2.22
CA ASP A 460 -21.30 -4.32 2.58
C ASP A 460 -20.72 -3.39 1.50
N THR A 461 -20.92 -3.71 0.22
CA THR A 461 -20.48 -2.88 -0.91
C THR A 461 -21.16 -1.50 -0.92
N ALA A 462 -22.45 -1.45 -0.57
CA ALA A 462 -23.22 -0.21 -0.54
C ALA A 462 -22.80 0.70 0.64
N ILE A 463 -22.46 0.10 1.79
CA ILE A 463 -21.96 0.83 2.96
C ILE A 463 -20.57 1.42 2.66
N LEU A 464 -19.68 0.64 2.03
CA LEU A 464 -18.35 1.10 1.62
C LEU A 464 -18.43 2.31 0.67
N ALA A 465 -19.30 2.24 -0.35
CA ALA A 465 -19.49 3.32 -1.32
C ALA A 465 -20.03 4.62 -0.66
N VAL A 466 -20.91 4.50 0.34
CA VAL A 466 -21.43 5.66 1.09
C VAL A 466 -20.34 6.28 1.98
N VAL A 467 -19.53 5.47 2.65
CA VAL A 467 -18.40 5.96 3.48
C VAL A 467 -17.39 6.72 2.62
N MET A 468 -17.01 6.19 1.46
CA MET A 468 -16.08 6.84 0.53
C MET A 468 -16.64 8.17 -0.01
N LYS A 469 -17.94 8.23 -0.32
CA LYS A 469 -18.58 9.45 -0.85
C LYS A 469 -18.74 10.54 0.22
N VAL A 470 -18.93 10.16 1.48
CA VAL A 470 -18.94 11.10 2.61
C VAL A 470 -17.54 11.63 2.92
N GLN A 471 -16.50 10.80 2.78
CA GLN A 471 -15.11 11.23 2.95
C GLN A 471 -14.67 12.23 1.87
N GLN A 472 -15.05 12.03 0.61
CA GLN A 472 -14.76 12.97 -0.48
C GLN A 472 -15.43 14.35 -0.29
N GLN A 473 -16.60 14.41 0.36
CA GLN A 473 -17.31 15.67 0.60
C GLN A 473 -16.82 16.45 1.83
N ALA A 474 -15.93 15.87 2.65
CA ALA A 474 -15.47 16.47 3.90
C ALA A 474 -14.11 17.21 3.80
N CYS A 475 -13.45 17.21 2.64
CA CYS A 475 -12.18 17.92 2.42
C CYS A 475 -12.40 19.28 1.73
N PRO A 476 -12.11 20.43 2.39
CA PRO A 476 -12.20 21.73 1.74
C PRO A 476 -10.85 22.13 1.12
N GLY A 477 -10.82 22.25 -0.21
CA GLY A 477 -9.76 22.94 -0.94
C GLY A 477 -9.79 24.45 -0.66
N SER A 478 -8.60 25.03 -0.45
CA SER A 478 -8.44 26.45 -0.13
C SER A 478 -8.66 27.36 -1.35
N LYS A 479 -9.46 28.43 -1.20
CA LYS A 479 -9.08 29.84 -1.44
C LYS A 479 -10.21 30.83 -1.11
N SER A 480 -9.86 31.77 -0.23
CA SER A 480 -10.43 33.11 0.00
C SER A 480 -11.95 33.35 -0.17
N SER A 481 -12.71 33.28 0.93
CA SER A 481 -13.64 34.35 1.29
C SER A 481 -13.97 34.30 2.78
N SER A 482 -14.10 35.47 3.41
CA SER A 482 -14.32 35.66 4.84
C SER A 482 -15.77 35.33 5.24
N ARG A 483 -16.06 34.04 5.47
CA ARG A 483 -17.13 33.54 6.39
C ARG A 483 -17.09 32.00 6.46
N PRO A 484 -17.19 31.38 7.64
CA PRO A 484 -17.22 29.92 7.76
C PRO A 484 -18.51 29.34 7.15
N PRO A 485 -18.44 28.19 6.44
CA PRO A 485 -19.64 27.52 5.95
C PRO A 485 -20.42 26.92 7.13
N ARG A 486 -21.74 27.15 7.15
CA ARG A 486 -22.62 26.53 8.13
C ARG A 486 -22.71 25.02 7.84
N LEU A 487 -22.34 24.20 8.81
CA LEU A 487 -22.63 22.77 8.84
C LEU A 487 -24.10 22.53 8.48
N ARG A 488 -24.37 21.62 7.53
CA ARG A 488 -25.74 21.15 7.28
C ARG A 488 -26.28 20.53 8.58
N PRO A 489 -27.51 20.85 9.02
CA PRO A 489 -28.08 20.26 10.22
C PRO A 489 -28.10 18.74 10.08
N LEU A 490 -27.69 18.02 11.13
CA LEU A 490 -27.68 16.55 11.25
C LEU A 490 -29.00 15.90 10.77
N ALA A 491 -30.13 16.60 10.96
CA ALA A 491 -31.44 16.22 10.46
C ALA A 491 -31.52 16.03 8.93
N THR A 492 -30.77 16.82 8.16
CA THR A 492 -30.75 16.76 6.68
C THR A 492 -29.94 15.56 6.18
N LEU A 493 -28.87 15.20 6.90
CA LEU A 493 -28.07 14.02 6.61
C LEU A 493 -28.86 12.75 6.94
N LEU A 494 -29.54 12.72 8.09
CA LEU A 494 -30.43 11.62 8.48
C LEU A 494 -31.59 11.45 7.51
N ALA A 495 -32.22 12.53 7.05
CA ALA A 495 -33.27 12.47 6.03
C ALA A 495 -32.77 11.94 4.68
N SER A 496 -31.51 12.22 4.32
CA SER A 496 -30.91 11.73 3.07
C SER A 496 -30.61 10.22 3.15
N ILE A 497 -30.15 9.74 4.30
CA ILE A 497 -29.92 8.31 4.57
C ILE A 497 -31.26 7.55 4.60
N GLU A 498 -32.28 8.11 5.24
CA GLU A 498 -33.64 7.55 5.28
C GLU A 498 -34.25 7.44 3.87
N HIS A 499 -34.08 8.47 3.04
CA HIS A 499 -34.56 8.45 1.66
C HIS A 499 -33.86 7.39 0.79
N ALA A 500 -32.54 7.23 0.94
CA ALA A 500 -31.78 6.20 0.23
C ALA A 500 -32.17 4.78 0.67
N TYR A 501 -32.43 4.58 1.97
CA TYR A 501 -32.89 3.30 2.51
C TYR A 501 -34.27 2.90 1.97
N LEU A 502 -35.20 3.86 1.87
CA LEU A 502 -36.53 3.62 1.30
C LEU A 502 -36.49 3.29 -0.20
N GLN A 503 -35.62 3.94 -0.98
CA GLN A 503 -35.42 3.62 -2.40
C GLN A 503 -34.85 2.21 -2.59
N LEU A 504 -33.94 1.76 -1.74
CA LEU A 504 -33.40 0.40 -1.76
C LEU A 504 -34.47 -0.66 -1.44
N ILE A 505 -35.36 -0.39 -0.47
CA ILE A 505 -36.49 -1.28 -0.15
C ILE A 505 -37.47 -1.38 -1.32
N ASP A 506 -37.75 -0.27 -2.00
CA ASP A 506 -38.67 -0.27 -3.14
C ASP A 506 -38.08 -0.96 -4.38
N THR A 507 -36.75 -0.93 -4.53
CA THR A 507 -36.07 -1.52 -5.69
C THR A 507 -35.83 -3.03 -5.54
N PHE A 508 -35.64 -3.53 -4.31
CA PHE A 508 -35.22 -4.92 -4.07
C PHE A 508 -36.14 -5.73 -3.13
N GLY A 509 -37.26 -5.17 -2.68
CA GLY A 509 -38.18 -5.84 -1.73
C GLY A 509 -39.20 -6.79 -2.36
N ASN A 510 -39.18 -8.07 -1.96
CA ASN A 510 -40.26 -9.03 -2.25
C ASN A 510 -41.61 -8.54 -1.65
N PRO A 511 -42.75 -8.59 -2.39
CA PRO A 511 -44.07 -8.16 -1.94
C PRO A 511 -44.54 -8.68 -0.57
N GLU A 512 -44.14 -9.90 -0.16
CA GLU A 512 -44.56 -10.46 1.14
C GLU A 512 -43.87 -9.79 2.34
N ASN A 513 -42.67 -9.23 2.16
CA ASN A 513 -41.93 -8.53 3.21
C ASN A 513 -42.42 -7.09 3.45
N ARG A 514 -43.19 -6.50 2.52
CA ARG A 514 -43.81 -5.17 2.70
C ARG A 514 -44.84 -5.15 3.83
N LYS A 515 -45.58 -6.24 4.05
CA LYS A 515 -46.60 -6.32 5.12
C LYS A 515 -46.01 -6.48 6.52
N LYS A 516 -44.93 -7.27 6.68
CA LYS A 516 -44.24 -7.44 7.96
C LYS A 516 -43.49 -6.18 8.40
N LYS A 517 -42.92 -5.41 7.46
CA LYS A 517 -42.19 -4.17 7.77
C LYS A 517 -43.11 -2.98 8.05
N ASN A 518 -44.32 -2.91 7.48
CA ASN A 518 -45.31 -1.89 7.87
C ASN A 518 -45.77 -2.02 9.34
N MET A 519 -45.75 -3.23 9.92
CA MET A 519 -46.00 -3.41 11.36
C MET A 519 -44.83 -2.93 12.23
N GLN A 520 -43.58 -3.11 11.78
CA GLN A 520 -42.40 -2.60 12.48
C GLN A 520 -42.26 -1.07 12.37
N HIS A 521 -42.73 -0.47 11.28
CA HIS A 521 -42.75 0.99 11.11
C HIS A 521 -43.72 1.68 12.08
N GLN A 522 -44.89 1.07 12.37
CA GLN A 522 -45.79 1.59 13.41
C GLN A 522 -45.18 1.56 14.83
N ALA A 523 -44.24 0.64 15.08
CA ALA A 523 -43.48 0.61 16.34
C ALA A 523 -42.41 1.72 16.41
N PHE A 524 -41.88 2.18 15.27
CA PHE A 524 -40.84 3.22 15.19
C PHE A 524 -41.40 4.64 15.39
N THR A 525 -42.67 4.87 15.04
CA THR A 525 -43.35 6.16 15.22
C THR A 525 -43.88 6.43 16.64
N GLY A 526 -43.82 5.43 17.53
CA GLY A 526 -44.22 5.56 18.93
C GLY A 526 -43.12 6.18 19.78
N ARG A 527 -43.29 7.46 20.17
CA ARG A 527 -42.46 8.28 21.09
C ARG A 527 -41.35 7.52 21.85
N LEU A 528 -40.20 7.36 21.22
CA LEU A 528 -38.97 6.97 21.90
C LEU A 528 -37.97 8.13 21.82
N ARG A 529 -37.29 8.36 22.95
CA ARG A 529 -36.31 9.45 23.10
C ARG A 529 -35.08 9.19 22.21
N PRO A 530 -34.37 10.24 21.76
CA PRO A 530 -33.29 10.16 20.76
C PRO A 530 -32.12 9.21 21.09
N GLU A 531 -32.01 8.85 22.36
CA GLU A 531 -30.95 8.04 22.97
C GLU A 531 -31.07 6.55 22.59
N TYR A 532 -32.24 6.08 22.16
CA TYR A 532 -32.47 4.69 21.75
C TYR A 532 -32.32 4.45 20.25
N SER A 533 -32.24 5.51 19.44
CA SER A 533 -32.14 5.38 17.97
C SER A 533 -30.73 4.97 17.50
N ILE A 534 -29.71 5.26 18.30
CA ILE A 534 -28.30 4.89 18.00
C ILE A 534 -28.07 3.39 18.23
N LEU A 535 -28.67 2.81 19.28
CA LEU A 535 -28.58 1.38 19.60
C LEU A 535 -29.32 0.49 18.58
N ALA A 536 -30.39 0.99 17.98
CA ALA A 536 -31.11 0.25 16.94
C ALA A 536 -30.34 0.20 15.61
N LEU A 537 -29.55 1.24 15.29
CA LEU A 537 -28.67 1.24 14.11
C LEU A 537 -27.44 0.34 14.29
N THR A 538 -26.96 0.14 15.52
CA THR A 538 -25.82 -0.75 15.82
C THR A 538 -26.20 -2.23 15.93
N GLY A 539 -27.50 -2.55 15.96
CA GLY A 539 -27.98 -3.94 15.95
C GLY A 539 -28.37 -4.46 14.56
N ILE A 540 -28.31 -3.61 13.53
CA ILE A 540 -28.67 -3.94 12.15
C ILE A 540 -27.44 -3.88 11.21
N ILE A 541 -26.44 -3.06 11.53
CA ILE A 541 -25.05 -3.18 11.03
C ILE A 541 -24.37 -4.26 11.86
#